data_AF-A0A5R9BGC2-F1
#
_entry.id   AF-A0A5R9BGC2-F1
#
_cell.length_a   1.000
_cell.length_b   1.000
_cell.length_c   1.000
_cell.angle_alpha   90.00
_cell.angle_beta   90.00
_cell.angle_gamma   90.00
#
_symmetry.space_group_name_H-M   'P 1'
#
loop_
_entity.id
_entity.type
_entity.pdbx_description
1 polymer ?
#
loop_
_entity_poly.entity_id
_entity_poly.type
_entity_poly.pdbx_seq_one_letter_code
_entity_poly.pdbx_strand_id
1 'polypeptide(L)'
;MPLSVFFAAWLIAVGIGWWIHTMQGSGDSSGEPMFTGAAQAPLWALVFVAAYSASHTFPFSMALSYSRRTFMLGVILAFGLVSVAFGAAFILAAWIERVTDGFGMHFYTFNLPYLTQGSGGIVAAGALAATLCLVLMMVGFFWAILYLRAGLFTLWVIILGLAVVGLAGTMLIFQNDGWPVIWEWIMQQSALSLTGWLAILAVGLAGLNYGVIRRATPA
;
A
#
# COMPACT_ATOMS: atom_id res chain seq x y z
N MET A 1 -5.41 -16.22 3.17
CA MET A 1 -6.30 -15.20 2.59
C MET A 1 -5.56 -14.19 1.70
N PRO A 2 -4.50 -13.47 2.14
CA PRO A 2 -3.84 -12.49 1.25
C PRO A 2 -3.19 -13.13 0.01
N LEU A 3 -2.54 -14.29 0.18
CA LEU A 3 -1.94 -15.03 -0.94
C LEU A 3 -2.99 -15.54 -1.95
N SER A 4 -4.16 -15.99 -1.49
CA SER A 4 -5.20 -16.45 -2.41
C SER A 4 -5.80 -15.30 -3.22
N VAL A 5 -5.97 -14.12 -2.61
CA VAL A 5 -6.38 -12.89 -3.32
C VAL A 5 -5.32 -12.49 -4.35
N PHE A 6 -4.05 -12.57 -3.98
CA PHE A 6 -2.94 -12.33 -4.91
C PHE A 6 -3.01 -13.25 -6.12
N PHE A 7 -3.02 -14.56 -5.90
CA PHE A 7 -3.02 -15.54 -6.98
C PHE A 7 -4.25 -15.40 -7.88
N ALA A 8 -5.43 -15.13 -7.32
CA ALA A 8 -6.64 -14.88 -8.11
C ALA A 8 -6.48 -13.64 -8.99
N ALA A 9 -6.08 -12.50 -8.43
CA ALA A 9 -5.88 -11.26 -9.19
C ALA A 9 -4.77 -11.41 -10.26
N TRP A 10 -3.68 -12.08 -9.90
CA TRP A 10 -2.56 -12.34 -10.81
C TRP A 10 -2.95 -13.29 -11.95
N LEU A 11 -3.66 -14.39 -11.67
CA LEU A 11 -4.17 -15.30 -12.69
C LEU A 11 -5.13 -14.60 -13.66
N ILE A 12 -6.01 -13.74 -13.14
CA ILE A 12 -6.90 -12.91 -13.98
C ILE A 12 -6.06 -11.98 -14.86
N ALA A 13 -5.08 -11.28 -14.29
CA ALA A 13 -4.23 -10.34 -15.02
C ALA A 13 -3.40 -11.04 -16.12
N VAL A 14 -2.77 -12.17 -15.80
CA VAL A 14 -2.03 -13.00 -16.76
C VAL A 14 -2.97 -13.59 -17.81
N GLY A 15 -4.16 -14.03 -17.43
CA GLY A 15 -5.18 -14.54 -18.36
C GLY A 15 -5.63 -13.47 -19.35
N ILE A 16 -5.83 -12.22 -18.89
CA ILE A 16 -6.11 -11.07 -19.75
C ILE A 16 -4.91 -10.78 -20.66
N GLY A 17 -3.69 -10.79 -20.13
CA GLY A 17 -2.47 -10.58 -20.92
C GLY A 17 -2.30 -11.62 -22.03
N TRP A 18 -2.53 -12.89 -21.71
CA TRP A 18 -2.49 -14.00 -22.66
C TRP A 18 -3.61 -13.90 -23.71
N TRP A 19 -4.82 -13.53 -23.30
CA TRP A 19 -5.93 -13.28 -24.23
C TRP A 19 -5.60 -12.14 -25.20
N ILE A 20 -5.06 -11.02 -24.71
CA ILE A 20 -4.66 -9.89 -25.56
C ILE A 20 -3.56 -10.34 -26.54
N HIS A 21 -2.57 -11.08 -26.07
CA HIS A 21 -1.49 -11.61 -26.90
C HIS A 21 -2.01 -12.55 -28.00
N THR A 22 -3.03 -13.38 -27.73
CA THR A 22 -3.63 -14.25 -28.77
C THR A 22 -4.52 -13.49 -29.76
N MET A 23 -5.14 -12.38 -29.35
CA MET A 23 -5.96 -11.53 -30.23
C MET A 23 -5.16 -10.63 -31.17
N GLN A 24 -3.91 -10.29 -30.85
CA GLN A 24 -3.14 -9.33 -31.64
C GLN A 24 -2.77 -9.82 -33.05
N GLY A 25 -2.80 -11.13 -33.35
CA GLY A 25 -2.45 -11.64 -34.68
C GLY A 25 -1.03 -11.24 -35.11
N SER A 26 -0.56 -11.71 -36.27
CA SER A 26 0.79 -11.40 -36.78
C SER A 26 0.95 -9.96 -37.33
N GLY A 27 0.26 -8.99 -36.72
CA GLY A 27 0.26 -7.57 -37.07
C GLY A 27 0.94 -6.73 -36.00
N ASP A 28 2.26 -6.60 -36.12
CA ASP A 28 3.10 -5.45 -35.70
C ASP A 28 2.80 -4.76 -34.34
N SER A 29 2.79 -5.55 -33.26
CA SER A 29 3.04 -5.05 -31.89
C SER A 29 3.95 -6.00 -31.10
N SER A 30 4.89 -6.67 -31.79
CA SER A 30 5.70 -7.78 -31.27
C SER A 30 6.84 -7.37 -30.32
N GLY A 31 6.57 -6.50 -29.34
CA GLY A 31 7.59 -6.14 -28.34
C GLY A 31 7.25 -5.02 -27.35
N GLU A 32 6.04 -4.45 -27.37
CA GLU A 32 5.69 -3.43 -26.37
C GLU A 32 5.35 -4.08 -25.02
N PRO A 33 6.04 -3.69 -23.93
CA PRO A 33 5.84 -4.30 -22.63
C PRO A 33 4.47 -3.94 -22.05
N MET A 34 3.77 -4.96 -21.56
CA MET A 34 2.48 -4.82 -20.90
C MET A 34 2.68 -4.72 -19.38
N PHE A 35 2.13 -3.68 -18.76
CA PHE A 35 2.20 -3.48 -17.31
C PHE A 35 0.84 -3.70 -16.66
N THR A 36 0.81 -4.37 -15.52
CA THR A 36 -0.41 -4.59 -14.73
C THR A 36 -0.29 -4.08 -13.30
N GLY A 37 -1.42 -3.63 -12.74
CA GLY A 37 -1.55 -3.22 -11.34
C GLY A 37 -1.80 -4.38 -10.36
N ALA A 38 -1.76 -5.64 -10.81
CA ALA A 38 -2.12 -6.80 -9.99
C ALA A 38 -1.28 -6.96 -8.72
N ALA A 39 -0.05 -6.42 -8.68
CA ALA A 39 0.81 -6.40 -7.49
C ALA A 39 0.17 -5.70 -6.27
N GLN A 40 -0.85 -4.84 -6.47
CA GLN A 40 -1.50 -4.11 -5.38
C GLN A 40 -2.65 -4.87 -4.71
N ALA A 41 -3.20 -5.91 -5.35
CA ALA A 41 -4.31 -6.70 -4.79
C ALA A 41 -4.04 -7.25 -3.36
N PRO A 42 -2.84 -7.76 -3.04
CA PRO A 42 -2.56 -8.29 -1.71
C PRO A 42 -2.49 -7.18 -0.66
N LEU A 43 -2.10 -5.96 -1.04
CA LEU A 43 -2.02 -4.82 -0.14
C LEU A 43 -3.40 -4.52 0.45
N TRP A 44 -4.44 -4.49 -0.39
CA TRP A 44 -5.81 -4.27 0.07
C TRP A 44 -6.31 -5.38 0.99
N ALA A 45 -6.01 -6.64 0.69
CA ALA A 45 -6.32 -7.74 1.59
C ALA A 45 -5.64 -7.57 2.96
N LEU A 46 -4.38 -7.12 2.99
CA LEU A 46 -3.65 -6.84 4.23
C LEU A 46 -4.23 -5.63 4.99
N VAL A 47 -4.72 -4.60 4.31
CA VAL A 47 -5.45 -3.47 4.94
C VAL A 47 -6.66 -3.99 5.71
N PHE A 48 -7.46 -4.85 5.10
CA PHE A 48 -8.64 -5.43 5.77
C PHE A 48 -8.25 -6.35 6.93
N VAL A 49 -7.18 -7.14 6.80
CA VAL A 49 -6.65 -7.96 7.90
C VAL A 49 -6.16 -7.07 9.06
N ALA A 50 -5.50 -5.96 8.76
CA ALA A 50 -5.07 -4.99 9.76
C ALA A 50 -6.28 -4.34 10.46
N ALA A 51 -7.30 -3.91 9.72
CA ALA A 51 -8.56 -3.41 10.26
C ALA A 51 -9.26 -4.45 11.15
N TYR A 52 -9.29 -5.72 10.74
CA TYR A 52 -9.87 -6.82 11.50
C TYR A 52 -9.12 -7.06 12.83
N SER A 53 -7.78 -6.99 12.83
CA SER A 53 -6.98 -7.11 14.05
C SER A 53 -7.29 -6.02 15.07
N ALA A 54 -7.61 -4.80 14.62
CA ALA A 54 -8.02 -3.72 15.50
C ALA A 54 -9.33 -4.04 16.26
N SER A 55 -10.31 -4.62 15.57
CA SER A 55 -11.62 -4.94 16.17
C SER A 55 -11.60 -6.14 17.11
N HIS A 56 -10.78 -7.16 16.83
CA HIS A 56 -10.83 -8.44 17.55
C HIS A 56 -9.66 -8.65 18.51
N THR A 57 -8.46 -8.22 18.15
CA THR A 57 -7.26 -8.47 18.98
C THR A 57 -7.13 -7.46 20.11
N PHE A 58 -7.60 -6.22 19.91
CA PHE A 58 -7.52 -5.18 20.94
C PHE A 58 -8.32 -5.53 22.21
N PRO A 59 -9.63 -5.87 22.16
CA PRO A 59 -10.38 -6.23 23.38
C PRO A 59 -9.81 -7.45 24.08
N PHE A 60 -9.35 -8.45 23.31
CA PHE A 60 -8.70 -9.64 23.85
C PHE A 60 -7.42 -9.32 24.62
N SER A 61 -6.57 -8.42 24.09
CA SER A 61 -5.35 -8.00 24.77
C SER A 61 -5.62 -7.29 26.10
N MET A 62 -6.70 -6.52 26.17
CA MET A 62 -7.12 -5.84 27.40
C MET A 62 -7.64 -6.84 28.44
N ALA A 63 -8.36 -7.88 28.02
CA ALA A 63 -8.80 -8.96 28.91
C ALA A 63 -7.63 -9.74 29.54
N LEU A 64 -6.51 -9.86 28.82
CA LEU A 64 -5.26 -10.43 29.32
C LEU A 64 -4.42 -9.46 30.18
N SER A 65 -4.97 -8.30 30.56
CA SER A 65 -4.30 -7.27 31.37
C SER A 65 -3.02 -6.68 30.74
N TYR A 66 -2.86 -6.75 29.41
CA TYR A 66 -1.75 -6.07 28.75
C TYR A 66 -1.94 -4.56 28.71
N SER A 67 -0.81 -3.82 28.84
CA SER A 67 -0.84 -2.37 28.68
C SER A 67 -1.08 -1.97 27.22
N ARG A 68 -1.78 -0.86 27.01
CA ARG A 68 -1.99 -0.25 25.67
C ARG A 68 -0.69 0.00 24.90
N ARG A 69 0.40 0.29 25.63
CA ARG A 69 1.75 0.49 25.04
C ARG A 69 2.31 -0.81 24.49
N THR A 70 2.21 -1.89 25.27
CA THR A 70 2.67 -3.23 24.87
C THR A 70 1.90 -3.73 23.66
N PHE A 71 0.59 -3.53 23.63
CA PHE A 71 -0.24 -3.87 22.48
C PHE A 71 0.19 -3.11 21.21
N MET A 72 0.35 -1.78 21.29
CA MET A 72 0.75 -0.98 20.14
C MET A 72 2.14 -1.36 19.60
N LEU A 73 3.10 -1.66 20.50
CA LEU A 73 4.41 -2.19 20.08
C LEU A 73 4.26 -3.52 19.34
N GLY A 74 3.41 -4.42 19.84
CA GLY A 74 3.11 -5.69 19.17
C GLY A 74 2.51 -5.49 17.77
N VAL A 75 1.59 -4.55 17.61
CA VAL A 75 0.99 -4.21 16.30
C VAL A 75 2.04 -3.66 15.33
N ILE A 76 2.87 -2.71 15.76
CA ILE A 76 3.92 -2.13 14.92
C ILE A 76 4.92 -3.21 14.50
N LEU A 77 5.35 -4.07 15.43
CA LEU A 77 6.30 -5.15 15.13
C LEU A 77 5.69 -6.20 14.19
N ALA A 78 4.45 -6.61 14.43
CA ALA A 78 3.76 -7.57 13.57
C ALA A 78 3.57 -7.03 12.15
N PHE A 79 3.09 -5.79 12.02
CA PHE A 79 2.90 -5.15 10.72
C PHE A 79 4.24 -4.90 10.03
N GLY A 80 5.27 -4.50 10.79
CA GLY A 80 6.64 -4.36 10.29
C GLY A 80 7.17 -5.66 9.71
N LEU A 81 7.01 -6.79 10.42
CA LEU A 81 7.44 -8.10 9.94
C LEU A 81 6.72 -8.52 8.66
N VAL A 82 5.39 -8.37 8.62
CA VAL A 82 4.57 -8.68 7.43
C VAL A 82 4.98 -7.80 6.24
N SER A 83 5.25 -6.53 6.50
CA SER A 83 5.64 -5.57 5.47
C SER A 83 7.03 -5.85 4.90
N VAL A 84 8.00 -6.22 5.75
CA VAL A 84 9.33 -6.66 5.30
C VAL A 84 9.22 -7.94 4.48
N ALA A 85 8.42 -8.92 4.92
CA ALA A 85 8.17 -10.14 4.15
C ALA A 85 7.52 -9.83 2.78
N PHE A 86 6.58 -8.88 2.74
CA PHE A 86 5.96 -8.43 1.50
C PHE A 86 6.97 -7.78 0.54
N GLY A 87 7.83 -6.88 1.03
CA GLY A 87 8.90 -6.29 0.23
C GLY A 87 9.90 -7.31 -0.30
N ALA A 88 10.28 -8.30 0.53
CA ALA A 88 11.14 -9.40 0.09
C ALA A 88 10.48 -10.25 -1.01
N ALA A 89 9.20 -10.57 -0.86
CA ALA A 89 8.43 -11.27 -1.89
C ALA A 89 8.32 -10.46 -3.19
N PHE A 90 8.13 -9.14 -3.09
CA PHE A 90 8.14 -8.23 -4.23
C PHE A 90 9.48 -8.27 -4.98
N ILE A 91 10.60 -8.21 -4.26
CA ILE A 91 11.95 -8.29 -4.84
C ILE A 91 12.13 -9.60 -5.61
N LEU A 92 11.75 -10.72 -4.99
CA LEU A 92 11.84 -12.03 -5.61
C LEU A 92 10.97 -12.11 -6.88
N ALA A 93 9.73 -11.64 -6.83
CA ALA A 93 8.83 -11.66 -7.97
C ALA A 93 9.35 -10.77 -9.12
N ALA A 94 9.79 -9.55 -8.83
CA ALA A 94 10.37 -8.65 -9.82
C ALA A 94 11.65 -9.22 -10.45
N TRP A 95 12.47 -9.93 -9.67
CA TRP A 95 13.66 -10.59 -10.19
C TRP A 95 13.30 -11.75 -11.12
N ILE A 96 12.32 -12.58 -10.75
CA ILE A 96 11.82 -13.67 -11.61
C ILE A 96 11.26 -13.11 -12.92
N GLU A 97 10.45 -12.05 -12.88
CA GLU A 97 9.92 -11.40 -14.08
C GLU A 97 11.01 -10.84 -14.99
N ARG A 98 12.10 -10.32 -14.40
CA ARG A 98 13.22 -9.79 -15.16
C ARG A 98 14.00 -10.89 -15.87
N VAL A 99 14.21 -12.03 -15.23
CA VAL A 99 14.94 -13.17 -15.80
C VAL A 99 14.10 -13.91 -16.86
N THR A 100 12.78 -13.93 -16.69
CA THR A 100 11.83 -14.59 -17.59
C THR A 100 11.31 -13.69 -18.72
N ASP A 101 11.81 -12.46 -18.79
CA ASP A 101 11.36 -11.44 -19.73
C ASP A 101 9.83 -11.25 -19.76
N GLY A 102 9.24 -11.13 -18.56
CA GLY A 102 7.80 -11.00 -18.39
C GLY A 102 7.04 -12.26 -18.80
N PHE A 103 7.51 -13.42 -18.33
CA PHE A 103 6.96 -14.75 -18.63
C PHE A 103 6.92 -15.08 -20.15
N GLY A 104 7.85 -14.51 -20.93
CA GLY A 104 7.91 -14.69 -22.39
C GLY A 104 6.80 -14.00 -23.17
N MET A 105 5.97 -13.18 -22.51
CA MET A 105 4.90 -12.39 -23.11
C MET A 105 5.12 -10.88 -22.92
N HIS A 106 6.31 -10.48 -22.45
CA HIS A 106 6.61 -9.11 -22.02
C HIS A 106 5.56 -8.54 -21.05
N PHE A 107 5.03 -9.39 -20.17
CA PHE A 107 4.01 -9.04 -19.19
C PHE A 107 4.63 -8.86 -17.80
N TYR A 108 4.62 -7.64 -17.27
CA TYR A 108 5.28 -7.28 -16.03
C TYR A 108 4.28 -6.79 -14.97
N THR A 109 4.28 -7.43 -13.80
CA THR A 109 3.44 -7.07 -12.65
C THR A 109 4.25 -6.38 -11.55
N PHE A 110 5.52 -6.75 -11.39
CA PHE A 110 6.41 -6.31 -10.32
C PHE A 110 7.63 -5.56 -10.86
N ASN A 111 8.12 -5.94 -12.04
CA ASN A 111 9.26 -5.28 -12.67
C ASN A 111 8.83 -4.04 -13.50
N LEU A 112 8.44 -2.96 -12.83
CA LEU A 112 8.07 -1.71 -13.50
C LEU A 112 9.31 -0.82 -13.71
N PRO A 113 9.65 -0.42 -14.94
CA PRO A 113 10.86 0.34 -15.25
C PRO A 113 11.07 1.57 -14.38
N TYR A 114 10.00 2.33 -14.13
CA TYR A 114 10.05 3.55 -13.33
C TYR A 114 10.36 3.31 -11.84
N LEU A 115 10.14 2.08 -11.32
CA LEU A 115 10.48 1.69 -9.94
C LEU A 115 11.79 0.92 -9.87
N THR A 116 12.03 0.00 -10.80
CA THR A 116 13.11 -0.99 -10.71
C THR A 116 14.38 -0.62 -11.45
N GLN A 117 14.34 0.38 -12.34
CA GLN A 117 15.52 0.87 -13.09
C GLN A 117 16.11 2.16 -12.50
N GLY A 118 15.44 2.78 -11.53
CA GLY A 118 15.93 3.97 -10.82
C GLY A 118 17.06 3.68 -9.83
N SER A 119 17.47 4.72 -9.10
CA SER A 119 18.49 4.63 -8.05
C SER A 119 18.12 3.57 -6.99
N GLY A 120 18.96 2.54 -6.83
CA GLY A 120 18.75 1.43 -5.89
C GLY A 120 18.00 0.21 -6.46
N GLY A 121 17.59 0.27 -7.73
CA GLY A 121 17.09 -0.87 -8.50
C GLY A 121 15.90 -1.61 -7.88
N ILE A 122 15.87 -2.93 -8.05
CA ILE A 122 14.80 -3.81 -7.52
C ILE A 122 14.71 -3.74 -5.99
N VAL A 123 15.84 -3.56 -5.29
CA VAL A 123 15.86 -3.49 -3.82
C VAL A 123 15.13 -2.24 -3.32
N ALA A 124 15.34 -1.09 -3.97
CA ALA A 124 14.62 0.14 -3.64
C ALA A 124 13.11 0.01 -3.92
N ALA A 125 12.72 -0.66 -5.01
CA ALA A 125 11.31 -0.96 -5.29
C ALA A 125 10.69 -1.87 -4.20
N GLY A 126 11.44 -2.87 -3.73
CA GLY A 126 11.02 -3.72 -2.61
C GLY A 126 10.87 -2.97 -1.29
N ALA A 127 11.81 -2.06 -0.98
CA ALA A 127 11.73 -1.21 0.19
C ALA A 127 10.49 -0.29 0.12
N LEU A 128 10.23 0.30 -1.05
CA LEU A 128 9.02 1.09 -1.29
C LEU A 128 7.76 0.27 -1.07
N ALA A 129 7.70 -0.95 -1.63
CA ALA A 129 6.57 -1.87 -1.47
C ALA A 129 6.36 -2.26 0.01
N ALA A 130 7.44 -2.52 0.76
CA ALA A 130 7.37 -2.80 2.19
C ALA A 130 6.83 -1.60 2.97
N THR A 131 7.39 -0.40 2.77
CA THR A 131 6.94 0.78 3.52
C THR A 131 5.51 1.18 3.15
N LEU A 132 5.12 1.04 1.89
CA LEU A 132 3.74 1.24 1.45
C LEU A 132 2.79 0.24 2.13
N CYS A 133 3.17 -1.05 2.18
CA CYS A 133 2.42 -2.07 2.90
C CYS A 133 2.22 -1.70 4.37
N LEU A 134 3.28 -1.25 5.04
CA LEU A 134 3.24 -0.84 6.44
C LEU A 134 2.27 0.33 6.66
N VAL A 135 2.39 1.38 5.84
CA VAL A 135 1.51 2.56 5.89
C VAL A 135 0.06 2.15 5.70
N LEU A 136 -0.24 1.35 4.67
CA LEU A 136 -1.60 0.92 4.36
C LEU A 136 -2.22 0.08 5.49
N MET A 137 -1.46 -0.87 6.07
CA MET A 137 -1.90 -1.62 7.24
C MET A 137 -2.17 -0.70 8.44
N MET A 138 -1.29 0.27 8.71
CA MET A 138 -1.50 1.26 9.77
C MET A 138 -2.73 2.15 9.55
N VAL A 139 -3.01 2.53 8.30
CA VAL A 139 -4.21 3.29 7.93
C VAL A 139 -5.48 2.45 8.13
N GLY A 140 -5.50 1.20 7.67
CA GLY A 140 -6.64 0.30 7.87
C GLY A 140 -6.94 0.07 9.35
N PHE A 141 -5.89 -0.17 10.13
CA PHE A 141 -5.96 -0.30 11.57
C PHE A 141 -6.48 0.97 12.26
N PHE A 142 -5.99 2.14 11.84
CA PHE A 142 -6.42 3.44 12.37
C PHE A 142 -7.92 3.67 12.19
N TRP A 143 -8.43 3.51 10.96
CA TRP A 143 -9.84 3.72 10.66
C TRP A 143 -10.75 2.75 11.40
N ALA A 144 -10.32 1.49 11.56
CA ALA A 144 -11.08 0.51 12.33
C ALA A 144 -11.20 0.91 13.81
N ILE A 145 -10.12 1.35 14.44
CA ILE A 145 -10.17 1.82 15.83
C ILE A 145 -11.00 3.09 15.96
N LEU A 146 -10.84 4.02 15.01
CA LEU A 146 -11.61 5.27 15.02
C LEU A 146 -13.11 4.99 14.92
N TYR A 147 -13.52 4.06 14.04
CA TYR A 147 -14.90 3.61 13.92
C TYR A 147 -15.44 3.04 15.24
N LEU A 148 -14.71 2.10 15.85
CA LEU A 148 -15.12 1.47 17.10
C LEU A 148 -15.26 2.46 18.25
N ARG A 149 -14.42 3.51 18.26
CA ARG A 149 -14.37 4.48 19.35
C ARG A 149 -15.36 5.63 19.19
N ALA A 150 -15.43 6.22 17.99
CA ALA A 150 -16.13 7.46 17.76
C ALA A 150 -17.48 7.28 17.03
N GLY A 151 -17.79 6.04 16.64
CA GLY A 151 -18.99 5.68 15.91
C GLY A 151 -18.98 6.15 14.46
N LEU A 152 -20.01 5.73 13.73
CA LEU A 152 -20.15 5.98 12.29
C LEU A 152 -20.28 7.47 11.96
N PHE A 153 -21.00 8.23 12.77
CA PHE A 153 -21.22 9.66 12.52
C PHE A 153 -19.92 10.46 12.54
N THR A 154 -19.11 10.31 13.58
CA THR A 154 -17.82 11.02 13.69
C THR A 154 -16.87 10.63 12.57
N LEU A 155 -16.88 9.35 12.16
CA LEU A 155 -16.11 8.86 11.03
C LEU A 155 -16.49 9.61 9.74
N TRP A 156 -17.78 9.73 9.43
CA TRP A 156 -18.23 10.46 8.25
C TRP A 156 -17.92 11.94 8.31
N VAL A 157 -18.05 12.58 9.48
CA VAL A 157 -17.67 13.99 9.66
C VAL A 157 -16.18 14.18 9.35
N ILE A 158 -15.31 13.28 9.80
CA ILE A 158 -13.87 13.34 9.52
C ILE A 158 -13.59 13.10 8.03
N ILE A 159 -14.21 12.09 7.42
CA ILE A 159 -14.02 11.79 5.98
C ILE A 159 -14.47 12.97 5.12
N LEU A 160 -15.66 13.52 5.37
CA LEU A 160 -16.19 14.65 4.63
C LEU A 160 -15.36 15.92 4.90
N GLY A 161 -14.91 16.14 6.14
CA GLY A 161 -13.99 17.23 6.47
C GLY A 161 -12.68 17.14 5.69
N LEU A 162 -12.07 15.96 5.61
CA LEU A 162 -10.87 15.73 4.81
C LEU A 162 -11.13 15.93 3.31
N ALA A 163 -12.29 15.50 2.81
CA ALA A 163 -12.68 15.72 1.41
C ALA A 163 -12.81 17.22 1.10
N VAL A 164 -13.47 18.00 1.97
CA VAL A 164 -13.61 19.46 1.81
C VAL A 164 -12.25 20.15 1.84
N VAL A 165 -11.38 19.79 2.80
CA VAL A 165 -10.02 20.33 2.88
C VAL A 165 -9.21 19.98 1.63
N GLY A 166 -9.33 18.74 1.13
CA GLY A 166 -8.69 18.30 -0.10
C GLY A 166 -9.16 19.10 -1.32
N LEU A 167 -10.47 19.29 -1.47
CA LEU A 167 -11.05 20.09 -2.55
C LEU A 167 -10.65 21.56 -2.47
N ALA A 168 -10.61 22.14 -1.27
CA ALA A 168 -10.12 23.50 -1.07
C ALA A 168 -8.64 23.61 -1.47
N GLY A 169 -7.82 22.62 -1.09
CA GLY A 169 -6.41 22.55 -1.47
C GLY A 169 -6.21 22.45 -2.98
N THR A 170 -6.95 21.58 -3.67
CA THR A 170 -6.85 21.46 -5.14
C THR A 170 -7.32 22.73 -5.82
N MET A 171 -8.41 23.35 -5.35
CA MET A 171 -8.88 24.64 -5.85
C MET A 171 -7.80 25.73 -5.72
N LEU A 172 -7.11 25.82 -4.58
CA LEU A 172 -6.00 26.76 -4.38
C LEU A 172 -4.82 26.47 -5.33
N ILE A 173 -4.46 25.21 -5.54
CA ILE A 173 -3.40 24.82 -6.48
C ILE A 173 -3.78 25.24 -7.90
N PHE A 174 -5.02 25.00 -8.32
CA PHE A 174 -5.52 25.40 -9.64
C PHE A 174 -5.50 26.92 -9.83
N GLN A 175 -5.91 27.70 -8.83
CA GLN A 175 -5.89 29.17 -8.91
C GLN A 175 -4.49 29.77 -9.03
N ASN A 176 -3.46 29.06 -8.57
CA ASN A 176 -2.08 29.52 -8.58
C ASN A 176 -1.23 28.85 -9.68
N ASP A 177 -1.85 28.16 -10.64
CA ASP A 177 -1.16 27.37 -11.67
C ASP A 177 -0.07 26.46 -11.08
N GLY A 178 -0.32 25.86 -9.91
CA GLY A 178 0.69 25.12 -9.14
C GLY A 178 0.94 23.69 -9.61
N TRP A 179 0.09 23.16 -10.51
CA TRP A 179 0.19 21.78 -11.01
C TRP A 179 1.53 21.42 -11.69
N PRO A 180 2.14 22.28 -12.53
CA PRO A 180 3.44 22.01 -13.13
C PRO A 180 4.52 21.77 -12.07
N VAL A 181 4.56 22.57 -11.00
CA VAL A 181 5.53 22.42 -9.90
C VAL A 181 5.37 21.08 -9.19
N ILE A 182 4.11 20.66 -8.95
CA ILE A 182 3.82 19.36 -8.35
C ILE A 182 4.27 18.23 -9.27
N TRP A 183 4.01 18.34 -10.58
CA TRP A 183 4.40 17.34 -11.56
C TRP A 183 5.92 17.19 -11.67
N GLU A 184 6.64 18.31 -11.72
CA GLU A 184 8.11 18.34 -11.70
C GLU A 184 8.65 17.67 -10.44
N TRP A 185 8.08 17.99 -9.28
CA TRP A 185 8.47 17.35 -8.02
C TRP A 185 8.23 15.83 -8.04
N ILE A 186 7.08 15.38 -8.56
CA ILE A 186 6.76 13.94 -8.68
C ILE A 186 7.77 13.24 -9.58
N MET A 187 8.10 13.84 -10.73
CA MET A 187 9.04 13.25 -11.70
C MET A 187 10.48 13.16 -11.18
N GLN A 188 10.85 13.99 -10.21
CA GLN A 188 12.15 13.92 -9.54
C GLN A 188 12.21 12.84 -8.45
N GLN A 189 11.08 12.24 -8.06
CA GLN A 189 11.09 11.24 -7.00
C GLN A 189 11.58 9.88 -7.50
N SER A 190 12.56 9.32 -6.80
CA SER A 190 12.95 7.92 -6.96
C SER A 190 12.18 7.01 -6.00
N ALA A 191 12.17 5.70 -6.26
CA ALA A 191 11.59 4.72 -5.35
C ALA A 191 12.16 4.84 -3.92
N LEU A 192 13.45 5.16 -3.79
CA LEU A 192 14.08 5.37 -2.48
C LEU A 192 13.60 6.67 -1.80
N SER A 193 13.46 7.77 -2.55
CA SER A 193 12.92 9.03 -2.02
C SER A 193 11.49 8.85 -1.50
N LEU A 194 10.63 8.19 -2.29
CA LEU A 194 9.26 7.87 -1.91
C LEU A 194 9.21 6.95 -0.67
N THR A 195 10.14 6.01 -0.56
CA THR A 195 10.27 5.17 0.65
C THR A 195 10.53 6.03 1.88
N GLY A 196 11.40 7.04 1.78
CA GLY A 196 11.66 7.99 2.86
C GLY A 196 10.41 8.77 3.28
N TRP A 197 9.65 9.32 2.32
CA TRP A 197 8.39 10.02 2.60
C TRP A 197 7.36 9.12 3.28
N LEU A 198 7.21 7.89 2.79
CA LEU A 198 6.29 6.92 3.40
C LEU A 198 6.76 6.47 4.78
N ALA A 199 8.07 6.42 5.05
CA ALA A 199 8.60 6.08 6.37
C ALA A 199 8.25 7.19 7.39
N ILE A 200 8.35 8.46 7.00
CA ILE A 200 7.91 9.60 7.82
C ILE A 200 6.41 9.47 8.12
N LEU A 201 5.61 9.17 7.10
CA LEU A 201 4.17 8.95 7.26
C LEU A 201 3.86 7.77 8.19
N ALA A 202 4.60 6.66 8.09
CA ALA A 202 4.44 5.50 8.97
C ALA A 202 4.71 5.85 10.43
N VAL A 203 5.76 6.64 10.72
CA VAL A 203 6.05 7.13 12.07
C VAL A 203 4.92 8.03 12.59
N GLY A 204 4.42 8.94 11.75
CA GLY A 204 3.29 9.80 12.07
C GLY A 204 2.02 9.00 12.40
N LEU A 205 1.70 8.00 11.57
CA LEU A 205 0.55 7.11 11.77
C LEU A 205 0.70 6.23 13.01
N ALA A 206 1.91 5.76 13.33
CA ALA A 206 2.16 5.03 14.56
C ALA A 206 1.87 5.89 15.80
N GLY A 207 2.33 7.15 15.80
CA GLY A 207 2.03 8.11 16.86
C GLY A 207 0.54 8.43 16.96
N LEU A 208 -0.13 8.58 15.82
CA LEU A 208 -1.55 8.89 15.74
C LEU A 208 -2.41 7.71 16.24
N ASN A 209 -2.08 6.49 15.84
CA ASN A 209 -2.71 5.26 16.34
C ASN A 209 -2.55 5.10 17.86
N TYR A 210 -1.34 5.31 18.38
CA TYR A 210 -1.12 5.33 19.83
C TYR A 210 -1.95 6.43 20.52
N GLY A 211 -2.06 7.60 19.89
CA GLY A 211 -2.86 8.73 20.34
C GLY A 211 -4.35 8.43 20.44
N VAL A 212 -4.89 7.61 19.53
CA VAL A 212 -6.28 7.16 19.58
C VAL A 212 -6.48 6.09 20.65
N ILE A 213 -5.57 5.11 20.74
CA ILE A 213 -5.68 4.00 21.70
C ILE A 213 -5.52 4.48 23.14
N ARG A 214 -4.61 5.41 23.45
CA ARG A 214 -4.38 5.88 24.83
C ARG A 214 -5.62 6.48 25.48
N ARG A 215 -6.56 6.99 24.66
CA ARG A 215 -7.83 7.59 25.09
C ARG A 215 -9.02 6.65 24.96
N ALA A 216 -8.81 5.38 24.56
CA ALA A 216 -9.88 4.39 24.45
C ALA A 216 -10.18 3.78 25.82
N THR A 217 -11.35 4.08 26.38
CA THR A 217 -11.92 3.37 27.53
C THR A 217 -12.43 2.00 27.07
N PRO A 218 -12.18 0.91 27.81
CA PRO A 218 -12.85 -0.36 27.55
C PRO A 218 -14.36 -0.14 27.66
N ALA A 219 -15.13 -0.68 26.72
CA ALA A 219 -16.57 -0.80 26.87
C ALA A 219 -16.89 -1.93 27.87
#